data_AF-A0AAD4VUE1-F1
#
_entry.id   AF-A0AAD4VUE1-F1
#
_cell.length_a   1.000
_cell.length_b   1.000
_cell.length_c   1.000
_cell.angle_alpha   90.00
_cell.angle_beta   90.00
_cell.angle_gamma   90.00
#
_symmetry.space_group_name_H-M   'P 1'
#
loop_
_entity.id
_entity.type
_entity.pdbx_description
1 polymer ?
#
loop_
_entity_poly.entity_id
_entity_poly.type
_entity_poly.pdbx_seq_one_letter_code
_entity_poly.pdbx_strand_id
1 'polypeptide(L)'
;MDDHRELSDYIRKLHDENSSKHKVIGSRLCYYSFKFNHRISEELYEGHLHFSFDPHGPPTNVVFVKVAQDDAETIFQRTAAANDGVVLRPWTYLFSKQKEFEDLPEDTYLRKGIWVLCYDRFEHNLKHWTNLAKPKPNKGIAYNDKLKLPIKTGDDRLNQFWCNSIRKLIDGVCDIHKEGLYHGGLGSRSNYVFICKSLKIINIKGSLDKLTGEQCEARKKEDIMDLLWMLDNWFESILAGGKRSWPECQHFFDFVNHAKTLNLGCDVFVKKVLHHPFLLNADQRMRLFDHYDTMRNCPITAQPVNNALALSAFDNFKSWNSTSTVNNMNSFMSGVYYHAASTKKQKKKANYSGNVSSLLRYLRNLNHHYQKHGLTAGSWEDVERGATTHFGGFLELIYRHLEL
;
A
#
# COMPACT_ATOMS: atom_id res chain seq x y z
N MET A 1 -39.59 9.43 -6.59
CA MET A 1 -38.93 9.74 -7.88
C MET A 1 -38.99 11.23 -8.23
N ASP A 2 -39.60 12.09 -7.39
CA ASP A 2 -39.75 13.53 -7.68
C ASP A 2 -38.67 14.45 -7.04
N ASP A 3 -37.99 14.01 -5.98
CA ASP A 3 -36.95 14.82 -5.29
C ASP A 3 -35.76 15.22 -6.16
N HIS A 4 -35.35 14.37 -7.12
CA HIS A 4 -34.21 14.68 -7.99
C HIS A 4 -34.53 15.77 -9.03
N ARG A 5 -35.80 15.92 -9.44
CA ARG A 5 -36.21 16.98 -10.36
C ARG A 5 -36.29 18.33 -9.64
N GLU A 6 -36.88 18.35 -8.45
CA GLU A 6 -36.97 19.57 -7.64
C GLU A 6 -35.60 20.11 -7.24
N LEU A 7 -34.67 19.22 -6.83
CA LEU A 7 -33.30 19.62 -6.52
C LEU A 7 -32.56 20.15 -7.76
N SER A 8 -32.75 19.52 -8.92
CA SER A 8 -32.13 19.94 -10.18
C SER A 8 -32.63 21.33 -10.62
N ASP A 9 -33.93 21.59 -10.52
CA ASP A 9 -34.51 22.86 -10.95
C ASP A 9 -34.19 24.00 -9.98
N TYR A 10 -34.13 23.72 -8.67
CA TYR A 10 -33.67 24.66 -7.66
C TYR A 10 -32.21 25.09 -7.87
N ILE A 11 -31.30 24.12 -8.09
CA ILE A 11 -29.89 24.40 -8.38
C ILE A 11 -29.74 25.16 -9.70
N ARG A 12 -30.52 24.79 -10.74
CA ARG A 12 -30.51 25.47 -12.03
C ARG A 12 -30.91 26.95 -11.88
N LYS A 13 -31.97 27.23 -11.11
CA LYS A 13 -32.42 28.60 -10.82
C LYS A 13 -31.37 29.42 -10.05
N LEU A 14 -30.82 28.88 -8.96
CA LEU A 14 -29.77 29.55 -8.18
C LEU A 14 -28.51 29.82 -9.01
N HIS A 15 -28.15 28.91 -9.90
CA HIS A 15 -27.03 29.09 -10.82
C HIS A 15 -27.31 30.17 -11.87
N ASP A 16 -28.55 30.30 -12.33
CA ASP A 16 -28.92 31.36 -13.27
C ASP A 16 -28.86 32.75 -12.65
N GLU A 17 -29.06 32.83 -11.35
CA GLU A 17 -28.97 34.05 -10.55
C GLU A 17 -27.53 34.35 -10.04
N ASN A 18 -26.60 33.38 -10.08
CA ASN A 18 -25.25 33.53 -9.54
C ASN A 18 -24.26 34.19 -10.52
N SER A 19 -23.89 35.44 -10.24
CA SER A 19 -22.82 36.19 -10.93
C SER A 19 -21.47 36.18 -10.18
N SER A 20 -21.32 35.32 -9.17
CA SER A 20 -20.09 35.32 -8.36
C SER A 20 -18.92 34.67 -9.08
N LYS A 21 -17.83 35.44 -9.25
CA LYS A 21 -16.56 34.96 -9.80
C LYS A 21 -15.79 33.99 -8.88
N HIS A 22 -16.16 33.90 -7.60
CA HIS A 22 -15.37 33.16 -6.59
C HIS A 22 -16.14 32.07 -5.85
N LYS A 23 -17.49 32.08 -5.91
CA LYS A 23 -18.33 31.19 -5.11
C LYS A 23 -19.22 30.33 -5.99
N VAL A 24 -19.26 29.04 -5.66
CA VAL A 24 -20.15 28.05 -6.24
C VAL A 24 -21.23 27.71 -5.22
N ILE A 25 -22.47 27.59 -5.69
CA ILE A 25 -23.65 27.36 -4.84
C ILE A 25 -23.97 25.86 -4.81
N GLY A 26 -24.09 25.32 -3.60
CA GLY A 26 -24.47 23.92 -3.36
C GLY A 26 -25.94 23.79 -2.96
N SER A 27 -26.45 22.56 -3.07
CA SER A 27 -27.84 22.18 -2.76
C SER A 27 -28.26 22.34 -1.30
N ARG A 28 -27.32 22.56 -0.38
CA ARG A 28 -27.57 22.67 1.06
C ARG A 28 -26.80 23.85 1.63
N LEU A 29 -27.45 24.99 1.88
CA LEU A 29 -27.12 26.01 2.91
C LEU A 29 -25.62 26.25 3.21
N CYS A 30 -24.75 26.12 2.22
CA CYS A 30 -23.29 26.24 2.33
C CYS A 30 -22.80 26.88 1.04
N TYR A 31 -21.90 27.83 1.17
CA TYR A 31 -21.18 28.39 0.03
C TYR A 31 -19.83 27.72 -0.03
N TYR A 32 -19.33 27.42 -1.22
CA TYR A 32 -17.96 26.95 -1.36
C TYR A 32 -17.22 27.69 -2.46
N SER A 33 -15.91 27.78 -2.29
CA SER A 33 -15.01 28.35 -3.28
C SER A 33 -14.00 27.30 -3.69
N PHE A 34 -13.71 27.20 -4.97
CA PHE A 34 -12.64 26.37 -5.48
C PHE A 34 -11.35 27.18 -5.58
N LYS A 35 -10.23 26.57 -5.21
CA LYS A 35 -8.88 27.04 -5.57
C LYS A 35 -8.49 26.37 -6.88
N PHE A 36 -8.57 27.12 -7.99
CA PHE A 36 -8.10 26.61 -9.27
C PHE A 36 -6.59 26.61 -9.30
N ASN A 37 -6.05 25.46 -9.70
CA ASN A 37 -4.66 25.31 -10.03
C ASN A 37 -4.60 24.52 -11.33
N HIS A 38 -4.20 25.18 -12.43
CA HIS A 38 -4.10 24.60 -13.78
C HIS A 38 -3.17 23.37 -13.86
N ARG A 39 -2.45 23.03 -12.79
CA ARG A 39 -1.55 21.88 -12.68
C ARG A 39 -2.16 20.66 -11.98
N ILE A 40 -3.35 20.79 -11.40
CA ILE A 40 -4.05 19.69 -10.71
C ILE A 40 -4.97 18.98 -11.71
N SER A 41 -4.98 17.65 -11.67
CA SER A 41 -5.87 16.85 -12.52
C SER A 41 -7.33 17.23 -12.28
N GLU A 42 -8.15 17.28 -13.33
CA GLU A 42 -9.61 17.53 -13.31
C GLU A 42 -10.45 16.54 -12.48
N GLU A 43 -9.80 15.66 -11.73
CA GLU A 43 -10.39 14.71 -10.79
C GLU A 43 -10.56 15.32 -9.38
N LEU A 44 -9.80 16.36 -9.03
CA LEU A 44 -9.76 16.94 -7.68
C LEU A 44 -9.73 18.47 -7.72
N TYR A 45 -10.46 19.10 -6.80
CA TYR A 45 -10.45 20.54 -6.61
C TYR A 45 -10.26 20.89 -5.13
N GLU A 46 -9.21 21.64 -4.80
CA GLU A 46 -9.10 22.22 -3.46
C GLU A 46 -10.13 23.35 -3.29
N GLY A 47 -10.54 23.61 -2.06
CA GLY A 47 -11.45 24.72 -1.82
C GLY A 47 -11.70 25.02 -0.36
N HIS A 48 -12.73 25.83 -0.15
CA HIS A 48 -13.23 26.19 1.16
C HIS A 48 -14.72 25.93 1.25
N LEU A 49 -15.16 25.42 2.39
CA LEU A 49 -16.56 25.30 2.75
C LEU A 49 -16.91 26.40 3.76
N HIS A 50 -17.98 27.16 3.46
CA HIS A 50 -18.56 28.18 4.32
C HIS A 50 -19.96 27.74 4.72
N PHE A 51 -20.25 27.74 6.01
CA PHE A 51 -21.54 27.31 6.54
C PHE A 51 -22.50 28.49 6.68
N SER A 52 -23.74 28.35 6.21
CA SER A 52 -24.74 29.43 6.32
C SER A 52 -25.12 29.76 7.77
N PHE A 53 -25.00 28.80 8.69
CA PHE A 53 -25.29 29.02 10.11
C PHE A 53 -24.18 29.82 10.83
N ASP A 54 -23.00 29.93 10.21
CA ASP A 54 -21.90 30.77 10.69
C ASP A 54 -21.22 31.49 9.50
N PRO A 55 -21.88 32.49 8.91
CA PRO A 55 -21.41 33.15 7.70
C PRO A 55 -20.16 34.02 7.92
N HIS A 56 -19.84 34.32 9.19
CA HIS A 56 -18.65 35.08 9.59
C HIS A 56 -17.53 34.18 10.17
N GLY A 57 -17.81 32.89 10.35
CA GLY A 57 -16.84 31.90 10.80
C GLY A 57 -15.71 31.66 9.79
N PRO A 58 -14.56 31.15 10.26
CA PRO A 58 -13.46 30.82 9.38
C PRO A 58 -13.87 29.69 8.41
N PRO A 59 -13.52 29.79 7.11
CA PRO A 59 -13.78 28.71 6.16
C PRO A 59 -13.07 27.42 6.55
N THR A 60 -13.73 26.29 6.33
CA THR A 60 -13.09 24.98 6.44
C THR A 60 -12.37 24.64 5.15
N ASN A 61 -11.09 24.30 5.22
CA ASN A 61 -10.35 23.84 4.05
C ASN A 61 -10.76 22.40 3.68
N VAL A 62 -11.15 22.20 2.43
CA VAL A 62 -11.68 20.92 1.94
C VAL A 62 -11.11 20.55 0.58
N VAL A 63 -11.29 19.29 0.19
CA VAL A 63 -11.03 18.81 -1.17
C VAL A 63 -12.31 18.21 -1.74
N PHE A 64 -12.65 18.62 -2.95
CA PHE A 64 -13.76 18.10 -3.73
C PHE A 64 -13.25 17.09 -4.75
N VAL A 65 -13.74 15.86 -4.66
CA VAL A 65 -13.38 14.75 -5.56
C VAL A 65 -14.50 14.54 -6.56
N LYS A 66 -14.19 14.67 -7.85
CA LYS A 66 -15.16 14.43 -8.93
C LYS A 66 -15.57 12.95 -8.97
N VAL A 67 -16.86 12.71 -9.14
CA VAL A 67 -17.44 11.37 -9.34
C VAL A 67 -18.42 11.36 -10.51
N ALA A 68 -18.77 10.17 -10.98
CA ALA A 68 -19.83 9.99 -11.94
C ALA A 68 -21.19 10.41 -11.34
N GLN A 69 -22.05 10.99 -12.19
CA GLN A 69 -23.34 11.54 -11.77
C GLN A 69 -24.22 10.52 -11.06
N ASP A 70 -24.42 9.36 -11.69
CA ASP A 70 -25.36 8.34 -11.20
C ASP A 70 -24.86 7.64 -9.92
N ASP A 71 -23.60 7.87 -9.54
CA ASP A 71 -22.97 7.20 -8.41
C ASP A 71 -22.79 8.10 -7.18
N ALA A 72 -22.97 9.43 -7.29
CA ALA A 72 -22.50 10.37 -6.28
C ALA A 72 -23.14 10.18 -4.89
N GLU A 73 -24.47 10.09 -4.85
CA GLU A 73 -25.22 9.86 -3.61
C GLU A 73 -24.91 8.47 -3.02
N THR A 74 -24.90 7.47 -3.89
CA THR A 74 -24.63 6.08 -3.50
C THR A 74 -23.22 5.92 -2.91
N ILE A 75 -22.21 6.51 -3.56
CA ILE A 75 -20.83 6.53 -3.07
C ILE A 75 -20.75 7.29 -1.74
N PHE A 76 -21.45 8.42 -1.60
CA PHE A 76 -21.48 9.18 -0.36
C PHE A 76 -22.03 8.36 0.80
N GLN A 77 -23.22 7.76 0.64
CA GLN A 77 -23.87 6.96 1.67
C GLN A 77 -22.98 5.77 2.08
N ARG A 78 -22.43 5.03 1.10
CA ARG A 78 -21.57 3.87 1.36
C ARG A 78 -20.26 4.25 2.03
N THR A 79 -19.60 5.30 1.55
CA THR A 79 -18.33 5.75 2.12
C THR A 79 -18.51 6.33 3.51
N ALA A 80 -19.63 7.03 3.77
CA ALA A 80 -19.95 7.59 5.08
C ALA A 80 -20.30 6.51 6.13
N ALA A 81 -20.90 5.39 5.68
CA ALA A 81 -21.24 4.26 6.52
C ALA A 81 -20.02 3.43 6.96
N ALA A 82 -18.92 3.52 6.22
CA ALA A 82 -17.74 2.70 6.47
C ALA A 82 -16.89 3.18 7.67
N ASN A 83 -16.16 2.24 8.29
CA ASN A 83 -15.22 2.56 9.37
C ASN A 83 -14.12 3.56 8.93
N ASP A 84 -13.83 4.56 9.77
CA ASP A 84 -12.86 5.61 9.46
C ASP A 84 -11.39 5.25 9.67
N GLY A 85 -11.08 4.02 10.09
CA GLY A 85 -9.72 3.55 10.28
C GLY A 85 -8.91 3.66 9.00
N VAL A 86 -9.39 3.06 7.91
CA VAL A 86 -8.76 3.11 6.59
C VAL A 86 -9.49 4.05 5.62
N VAL A 87 -10.76 4.38 5.86
CA VAL A 87 -11.58 5.17 4.96
C VAL A 87 -11.55 6.64 5.37
N LEU A 88 -11.39 7.54 4.40
CA LEU A 88 -11.66 8.95 4.62
C LEU A 88 -13.13 9.20 4.27
N ARG A 89 -13.93 9.62 5.26
CA ARG A 89 -15.38 9.80 5.09
C ARG A 89 -15.67 11.17 4.44
N PRO A 90 -16.57 11.22 3.46
CA PRO A 90 -17.02 12.49 2.89
C PRO A 90 -17.97 13.21 3.85
N TRP A 91 -17.93 14.53 3.85
CA TRP A 91 -18.84 15.39 4.61
C TRP A 91 -20.20 15.50 3.91
N THR A 92 -20.16 15.59 2.59
CA THR A 92 -21.35 15.70 1.74
C THR A 92 -20.99 15.36 0.30
N TYR A 93 -21.99 15.16 -0.54
CA TYR A 93 -21.89 15.22 -2.00
C TYR A 93 -22.68 16.43 -2.51
N LEU A 94 -22.31 16.95 -3.66
CA LEU A 94 -22.94 18.13 -4.23
C LEU A 94 -22.68 18.23 -5.73
N PHE A 95 -23.62 18.84 -6.43
CA PHE A 95 -23.46 19.25 -7.81
C PHE A 95 -22.81 20.64 -7.85
N SER A 96 -21.69 20.76 -8.55
CA SER A 96 -20.93 21.99 -8.72
C SER A 96 -20.95 22.45 -10.16
N LYS A 97 -21.39 23.68 -10.39
CA LYS A 97 -21.37 24.31 -11.71
C LYS A 97 -21.05 25.80 -11.59
N GLN A 98 -20.22 26.33 -12.49
CA GLN A 98 -19.83 27.73 -12.45
C GLN A 98 -19.74 28.40 -13.82
N LYS A 99 -20.37 29.57 -13.96
CA LYS A 99 -20.46 30.36 -15.20
C LYS A 99 -19.24 31.26 -15.45
N GLU A 100 -18.83 32.01 -14.44
CA GLU A 100 -17.89 33.14 -14.59
C GLU A 100 -16.56 32.92 -13.87
N PHE A 101 -15.70 32.05 -14.40
CA PHE A 101 -14.26 32.08 -14.06
C PHE A 101 -13.51 32.55 -15.30
N GLU A 102 -12.96 33.77 -15.24
CA GLU A 102 -12.14 34.34 -16.34
C GLU A 102 -10.94 33.46 -16.68
N ASP A 103 -10.38 32.77 -15.68
CA ASP A 103 -9.22 31.89 -15.85
C ASP A 103 -9.59 30.44 -16.24
N LEU A 104 -10.87 30.06 -16.28
CA LEU A 104 -11.26 28.69 -16.64
C LEU A 104 -11.36 28.55 -18.17
N PRO A 105 -10.61 27.62 -18.80
CA PRO A 105 -10.83 27.26 -20.20
C PRO A 105 -12.31 26.96 -20.48
N GLU A 106 -12.82 27.42 -21.62
CA GLU A 106 -14.25 27.32 -21.99
C GLU A 106 -14.79 25.88 -21.96
N ASP A 107 -13.90 24.92 -22.13
CA ASP A 107 -14.12 23.49 -22.24
C ASP A 107 -14.04 22.73 -20.91
N THR A 108 -13.74 23.40 -19.79
CA THR A 108 -13.61 22.75 -18.48
C THR A 108 -14.94 22.18 -17.99
N TYR A 109 -14.93 20.94 -17.48
CA TYR A 109 -16.13 20.24 -16.99
C TYR A 109 -16.96 21.03 -15.97
N LEU A 110 -16.34 21.90 -15.17
CA LEU A 110 -17.06 22.69 -14.17
C LEU A 110 -18.07 23.69 -14.78
N ARG A 111 -17.84 24.17 -16.01
CA ARG A 111 -18.84 25.00 -16.73
C ARG A 111 -20.07 24.19 -17.12
N LYS A 112 -19.89 22.90 -17.40
CA LYS A 112 -20.98 21.95 -17.71
C LYS A 112 -21.71 21.47 -16.45
N GLY A 113 -20.99 21.43 -15.34
CA GLY A 113 -21.47 20.97 -14.04
C GLY A 113 -20.98 19.56 -13.75
N ILE A 114 -20.54 19.31 -12.53
CA ILE A 114 -19.95 18.06 -12.07
C ILE A 114 -20.51 17.66 -10.71
N TRP A 115 -20.58 16.36 -10.46
CA TRP A 115 -20.82 15.85 -9.12
C TRP A 115 -19.50 15.66 -8.39
N VAL A 116 -19.44 16.11 -7.14
CA VAL A 116 -18.27 15.99 -6.29
C VAL A 116 -18.65 15.50 -4.90
N LEU A 117 -17.77 14.72 -4.28
CA LEU A 117 -17.79 14.48 -2.84
C LEU A 117 -16.81 15.43 -2.16
N CYS A 118 -17.25 16.03 -1.06
CA CYS A 118 -16.47 16.93 -0.23
C CYS A 118 -15.80 16.14 0.91
N TYR A 119 -14.48 16.22 1.00
CA TYR A 119 -13.68 15.55 2.02
C TYR A 119 -12.83 16.57 2.80
N ASP A 120 -12.32 16.14 3.96
CA ASP A 120 -11.25 16.85 4.64
C ASP A 120 -10.08 17.12 3.70
N ARG A 121 -9.39 18.24 3.93
CA ARG A 121 -8.16 18.54 3.19
C ARG A 121 -7.14 17.42 3.40
N PHE A 122 -6.70 16.82 2.30
CA PHE A 122 -5.59 15.87 2.27
C PHE A 122 -4.42 16.44 1.45
N GLU A 123 -3.23 15.90 1.66
CA GLU A 123 -2.00 16.39 1.01
C GLU A 123 -2.06 16.15 -0.50
N HIS A 124 -2.14 14.89 -0.89
CA HIS A 124 -2.15 14.44 -2.28
C HIS A 124 -2.92 13.12 -2.39
N ASN A 125 -3.56 12.87 -3.55
CA ASN A 125 -3.91 11.49 -3.90
C ASN A 125 -2.65 10.71 -4.34
N LEU A 126 -2.69 9.37 -4.28
CA LEU A 126 -1.54 8.54 -4.61
C LEU A 126 -1.08 8.74 -6.05
N LYS A 127 -1.99 8.99 -6.99
CA LYS A 127 -1.67 9.32 -8.40
C LYS A 127 -0.80 10.57 -8.51
N HIS A 128 -1.18 11.67 -7.87
CA HIS A 128 -0.45 12.92 -7.88
C HIS A 128 0.86 12.81 -7.10
N TRP A 129 0.81 12.22 -5.90
CA TRP A 129 2.01 11.95 -5.10
C TRP A 129 3.05 11.17 -5.89
N THR A 130 2.63 10.13 -6.62
CA THR A 130 3.49 9.31 -7.47
C THR A 130 4.21 10.15 -8.53
N ASN A 131 3.52 11.11 -9.15
CA ASN A 131 4.13 11.99 -10.16
C ASN A 131 5.17 12.97 -9.57
N LEU A 132 5.06 13.31 -8.27
CA LEU A 132 6.01 14.14 -7.55
C LEU A 132 7.21 13.32 -7.03
N ALA A 133 6.96 12.10 -6.59
CA ALA A 133 7.95 11.21 -5.98
C ALA A 133 8.80 10.43 -7.02
N LYS A 134 8.37 10.38 -8.29
CA LYS A 134 9.17 9.77 -9.36
C LYS A 134 10.45 10.58 -9.65
N PRO A 135 11.61 9.91 -9.78
CA PRO A 135 12.81 10.55 -10.30
C PRO A 135 12.55 11.06 -11.72
N LYS A 136 12.79 12.36 -11.96
CA LYS A 136 12.74 12.95 -13.30
C LYS A 136 14.15 13.06 -13.88
N PRO A 137 14.35 12.74 -15.17
CA PRO A 137 15.61 12.98 -15.85
C PRO A 137 16.05 14.44 -15.62
N ASN A 138 17.29 14.63 -15.17
CA ASN A 138 17.93 15.93 -14.96
C ASN A 138 17.29 16.86 -13.89
N LYS A 139 16.27 16.40 -13.16
CA LYS A 139 15.59 17.20 -12.12
C LYS A 139 15.49 16.52 -10.76
N GLY A 140 15.92 15.26 -10.66
CA GLY A 140 15.85 14.50 -9.41
C GLY A 140 14.40 14.24 -8.97
N ILE A 141 14.20 14.03 -7.67
CA ILE A 141 12.87 13.82 -7.07
C ILE A 141 12.35 15.18 -6.57
N ALA A 142 11.14 15.56 -6.99
CA ALA A 142 10.53 16.85 -6.64
C ALA A 142 9.83 16.85 -5.26
N TYR A 143 9.81 15.71 -4.58
CA TYR A 143 9.13 15.47 -3.32
C TYR A 143 10.15 15.09 -2.23
N ASN A 144 10.06 15.70 -1.05
CA ASN A 144 11.06 15.54 0.03
C ASN A 144 10.40 15.22 1.38
N ASP A 145 9.53 14.22 1.41
CA ASP A 145 9.03 13.67 2.67
C ASP A 145 9.87 12.46 3.08
N LYS A 146 10.71 12.64 4.11
CA LYS A 146 11.59 11.59 4.65
C LYS A 146 10.84 10.42 5.31
N LEU A 147 9.55 10.57 5.60
CA LEU A 147 8.72 9.48 6.11
C LEU A 147 8.30 8.55 4.95
N LYS A 148 7.92 9.14 3.81
CA LYS A 148 7.39 8.42 2.64
C LYS A 148 8.48 8.04 1.63
N LEU A 149 9.67 8.64 1.72
CA LEU A 149 10.83 8.37 0.88
C LEU A 149 12.10 8.09 1.72
N PRO A 150 13.00 7.23 1.23
CA PRO A 150 12.87 6.44 0.00
C PRO A 150 11.85 5.28 0.19
N ILE A 151 11.25 4.80 -0.90
CA ILE A 151 10.32 3.64 -0.87
C ILE A 151 11.09 2.37 -0.49
N LYS A 152 12.26 2.21 -1.09
CA LYS A 152 13.24 1.18 -0.83
C LYS A 152 14.37 1.79 -0.01
N THR A 153 14.61 1.29 1.19
CA THR A 153 15.68 1.77 2.06
C THR A 153 17.05 1.38 1.48
N GLY A 154 18.13 2.01 1.96
CA GLY A 154 19.49 1.78 1.45
C GLY A 154 20.02 0.36 1.65
N ASP A 155 19.30 -0.46 2.41
CA ASP A 155 19.54 -1.87 2.65
C ASP A 155 18.54 -2.79 1.94
N ASP A 156 17.94 -2.28 0.87
CA ASP A 156 17.03 -3.01 -0.01
C ASP A 156 15.73 -3.54 0.64
N ARG A 157 15.24 -2.87 1.68
CA ARG A 157 13.96 -3.20 2.34
C ARG A 157 12.83 -2.23 1.99
N LEU A 158 11.60 -2.67 2.20
CA LEU A 158 10.45 -1.79 2.11
C LEU A 158 10.43 -0.86 3.31
N ASN A 159 10.41 0.44 3.05
CA ASN A 159 10.30 1.43 4.09
C ASN A 159 9.10 1.15 5.01
N GLN A 160 9.32 1.25 6.32
CA GLN A 160 8.33 0.90 7.35
C GLN A 160 6.99 1.61 7.17
N PHE A 161 6.99 2.86 6.68
CA PHE A 161 5.77 3.57 6.36
C PHE A 161 4.93 2.82 5.31
N TRP A 162 5.57 2.38 4.23
CA TRP A 162 4.90 1.66 3.13
C TRP A 162 4.51 0.25 3.52
N CYS A 163 5.36 -0.46 4.26
CA CYS A 163 5.02 -1.76 4.84
C CYS A 163 3.74 -1.65 5.69
N ASN A 164 3.71 -0.71 6.64
CA ASN A 164 2.54 -0.49 7.50
C ASN A 164 1.32 -0.02 6.71
N SER A 165 1.49 0.85 5.72
CA SER A 165 0.39 1.38 4.91
C SER A 165 -0.26 0.28 4.06
N ILE A 166 0.53 -0.57 3.39
CA ILE A 166 0.01 -1.66 2.58
C ILE A 166 -0.75 -2.67 3.45
N ARG A 167 -0.19 -3.05 4.61
CA ARG A 167 -0.88 -3.94 5.56
C ARG A 167 -2.22 -3.36 6.01
N LYS A 168 -2.23 -2.09 6.44
CA LYS A 168 -3.45 -1.39 6.86
C LYS A 168 -4.48 -1.26 5.74
N LEU A 169 -4.05 -1.09 4.49
CA LEU A 169 -4.95 -1.06 3.34
C LEU A 169 -5.61 -2.43 3.13
N ILE A 170 -4.84 -3.53 3.18
CA ILE A 170 -5.38 -4.88 3.03
C ILE A 170 -6.36 -5.20 4.17
N ASP A 171 -5.96 -4.98 5.43
CA ASP A 171 -6.81 -5.19 6.59
C ASP A 171 -8.08 -4.32 6.51
N GLY A 172 -7.91 -3.05 6.13
CA GLY A 172 -9.02 -2.11 6.01
C GLY A 172 -10.01 -2.46 4.89
N VAL A 173 -9.56 -3.07 3.79
CA VAL A 173 -10.46 -3.61 2.76
C VAL A 173 -11.27 -4.79 3.32
N CYS A 174 -10.65 -5.66 4.12
CA CYS A 174 -11.39 -6.70 4.82
C CYS A 174 -12.42 -6.14 5.81
N ASP A 175 -12.13 -5.01 6.46
CA ASP A 175 -13.09 -4.35 7.35
C ASP A 175 -14.27 -3.75 6.57
N ILE A 176 -14.03 -3.13 5.41
CA ILE A 176 -15.09 -2.72 4.48
C ILE A 176 -15.99 -3.91 4.11
N HIS A 177 -15.39 -5.09 3.85
CA HIS A 177 -16.15 -6.30 3.53
C HIS A 177 -17.00 -6.81 4.69
N LYS A 178 -16.54 -6.69 5.94
CA LYS A 178 -17.30 -7.07 7.14
C LYS A 178 -18.51 -6.16 7.37
N GLU A 179 -18.45 -4.93 6.89
CA GLU A 179 -19.57 -3.97 6.92
C GLU A 179 -20.60 -4.20 5.80
N GLY A 180 -20.48 -5.30 5.05
CA GLY A 180 -21.39 -5.59 3.93
C GLY A 180 -21.14 -4.71 2.71
N LEU A 181 -19.97 -4.09 2.60
CA LEU A 181 -19.60 -3.22 1.48
C LEU A 181 -18.50 -3.84 0.62
N TYR A 182 -18.36 -3.34 -0.61
CA TYR A 182 -17.16 -3.58 -1.43
C TYR A 182 -16.80 -2.30 -2.18
N HIS A 183 -15.53 -2.10 -2.49
CA HIS A 183 -15.06 -0.86 -3.05
C HIS A 183 -15.34 -0.75 -4.56
N GLY A 184 -15.01 -1.76 -5.38
CA GLY A 184 -15.26 -1.76 -6.82
C GLY A 184 -14.43 -0.75 -7.62
N GLY A 185 -13.21 -0.46 -7.16
CA GLY A 185 -12.36 0.54 -7.80
C GLY A 185 -10.94 0.67 -7.22
N LEU A 186 -10.49 -0.34 -6.47
CA LEU A 186 -9.18 -0.31 -5.81
C LEU A 186 -8.01 -0.38 -6.82
N GLY A 187 -8.28 -0.75 -8.08
CA GLY A 187 -7.31 -0.69 -9.18
C GLY A 187 -6.81 0.73 -9.49
N SER A 188 -7.51 1.78 -9.06
CA SER A 188 -7.18 3.18 -9.40
C SER A 188 -6.44 3.90 -8.27
N ARG A 189 -5.24 4.42 -8.57
CA ARG A 189 -4.43 5.27 -7.67
C ARG A 189 -5.14 6.55 -7.21
N SER A 190 -6.22 6.97 -7.87
CA SER A 190 -6.98 8.16 -7.47
C SER A 190 -7.91 7.91 -6.28
N ASN A 191 -8.18 6.65 -5.92
CA ASN A 191 -9.01 6.29 -4.76
C ASN A 191 -8.22 6.17 -3.45
N TYR A 192 -6.97 6.62 -3.44
CA TYR A 192 -6.10 6.60 -2.27
C TYR A 192 -5.57 8.00 -2.00
N VAL A 193 -5.70 8.48 -0.76
CA VAL A 193 -5.34 9.84 -0.36
C VAL A 193 -4.45 9.87 0.88
N PHE A 194 -3.47 10.77 0.88
CA PHE A 194 -2.60 10.99 2.03
C PHE A 194 -3.19 12.01 2.98
N ILE A 195 -3.62 11.55 4.16
CA ILE A 195 -4.01 12.41 5.26
C ILE A 195 -3.04 12.20 6.42
N CYS A 196 -2.29 13.25 6.74
CA CYS A 196 -1.20 13.21 7.72
C CYS A 196 -0.21 12.06 7.43
N LYS A 197 -0.08 11.12 8.38
CA LYS A 197 0.85 9.97 8.29
C LYS A 197 0.14 8.69 7.83
N SER A 198 -0.91 8.78 7.03
CA SER A 198 -1.69 7.60 6.62
C SER A 198 -2.22 7.73 5.19
N LEU A 199 -2.22 6.59 4.50
CA LEU A 199 -2.87 6.42 3.21
C LEU A 199 -4.28 5.87 3.46
N LYS A 200 -5.30 6.62 3.03
CA LYS A 200 -6.71 6.27 3.21
C LYS A 200 -7.41 6.01 1.89
N ILE A 201 -8.45 5.20 1.94
CA ILE A 201 -9.34 4.86 0.82
C ILE A 201 -10.50 5.86 0.77
N ILE A 202 -10.94 6.21 -0.44
CA ILE A 202 -12.13 7.03 -0.69
C ILE A 202 -12.99 6.38 -1.77
N ASN A 203 -14.25 6.80 -1.88
CA ASN A 203 -15.19 6.43 -2.94
C ASN A 203 -15.59 4.95 -2.99
N ILE A 204 -16.11 4.40 -1.89
CA ILE A 204 -16.67 3.04 -1.84
C ILE A 204 -17.89 2.96 -2.75
N LYS A 205 -17.87 2.08 -3.75
CA LYS A 205 -18.88 2.04 -4.80
C LYS A 205 -19.96 0.98 -4.64
N GLY A 206 -19.82 -0.01 -3.76
CA GLY A 206 -20.65 -1.22 -3.77
C GLY A 206 -21.19 -1.66 -2.42
N SER A 207 -22.28 -2.43 -2.43
CA SER A 207 -22.81 -3.16 -1.27
C SER A 207 -22.97 -4.64 -1.63
N LEU A 208 -22.70 -5.50 -0.65
CA LEU A 208 -22.79 -6.95 -0.72
C LEU A 208 -24.20 -7.47 -0.36
N ASP A 209 -25.07 -6.63 0.21
CA ASP A 209 -26.35 -7.06 0.81
C ASP A 209 -27.32 -7.76 -0.15
N LYS A 210 -27.20 -7.47 -1.46
CA LYS A 210 -28.07 -8.03 -2.51
C LYS A 210 -27.43 -9.17 -3.29
N LEU A 211 -26.24 -9.61 -2.90
CA LEU A 211 -25.47 -10.62 -3.61
C LEU A 211 -25.61 -12.00 -2.94
N THR A 212 -25.50 -13.06 -3.74
CA THR A 212 -25.40 -14.43 -3.21
C THR A 212 -24.03 -14.63 -2.53
N GLY A 213 -23.88 -15.68 -1.71
CA GLY A 213 -22.61 -15.98 -1.05
C GLY A 213 -21.43 -16.11 -2.03
N GLU A 214 -21.64 -16.74 -3.19
CA GLU A 214 -20.61 -16.87 -4.23
C GLU A 214 -20.25 -15.51 -4.86
N GLN A 215 -21.25 -14.67 -5.14
CA GLN A 215 -21.04 -13.33 -5.67
C GLN A 215 -20.33 -12.43 -4.65
N CYS A 216 -20.67 -12.54 -3.37
CA CYS A 216 -19.98 -11.84 -2.29
C CYS A 216 -18.51 -12.20 -2.27
N GLU A 217 -18.17 -13.49 -2.24
CA GLU A 217 -16.78 -13.93 -2.22
C GLU A 217 -16.01 -13.52 -3.49
N ALA A 218 -16.66 -13.55 -4.66
CA ALA A 218 -16.08 -13.05 -5.90
C ALA A 218 -15.76 -11.55 -5.83
N ARG A 219 -16.67 -10.72 -5.31
CA ARG A 219 -16.45 -9.27 -5.14
C ARG A 219 -15.36 -8.95 -4.12
N LYS A 220 -15.32 -9.67 -3.00
CA LYS A 220 -14.25 -9.50 -2.01
C LYS A 220 -12.88 -9.84 -2.59
N LYS A 221 -12.80 -10.96 -3.32
CA LYS A 221 -11.56 -11.40 -3.99
C LYS A 221 -11.14 -10.40 -5.07
N GLU A 222 -12.08 -9.89 -5.86
CA GLU A 222 -11.84 -8.84 -6.86
C GLU A 222 -11.24 -7.58 -6.23
N ASP A 223 -11.81 -7.06 -5.14
CA ASP A 223 -11.29 -5.88 -4.44
C ASP A 223 -9.84 -6.06 -3.98
N ILE A 224 -9.52 -7.19 -3.33
CA ILE A 224 -8.14 -7.48 -2.87
C ILE A 224 -7.21 -7.60 -4.07
N MET A 225 -7.64 -8.27 -5.14
CA MET A 225 -6.84 -8.41 -6.36
C MET A 225 -6.59 -7.07 -7.04
N ASP A 226 -7.60 -6.20 -7.09
CA ASP A 226 -7.51 -4.84 -7.62
C ASP A 226 -6.51 -3.98 -6.84
N LEU A 227 -6.55 -4.04 -5.51
CA LEU A 227 -5.57 -3.38 -4.63
C LEU A 227 -4.16 -3.88 -4.93
N LEU A 228 -3.95 -5.19 -4.98
CA LEU A 228 -2.63 -5.77 -5.21
C LEU A 228 -2.12 -5.49 -6.63
N TRP A 229 -2.99 -5.49 -7.63
CA TRP A 229 -2.66 -5.11 -9.00
C TRP A 229 -2.31 -3.62 -9.12
N MET A 230 -3.01 -2.76 -8.39
CA MET A 230 -2.66 -1.34 -8.29
C MET A 230 -1.27 -1.17 -7.69
N LEU A 231 -0.97 -1.87 -6.59
CA LEU A 231 0.35 -1.85 -5.96
C LEU A 231 1.44 -2.34 -6.92
N ASP A 232 1.20 -3.44 -7.64
CA ASP A 232 2.14 -3.99 -8.61
C ASP A 232 2.55 -2.94 -9.67
N ASN A 233 1.53 -2.38 -10.36
CA ASN A 233 1.76 -1.33 -11.35
C ASN A 233 2.38 -0.08 -10.74
N TRP A 234 2.04 0.25 -9.50
CA TRP A 234 2.60 1.39 -8.82
C TRP A 234 4.10 1.21 -8.56
N PHE A 235 4.52 0.07 -8.00
CA PHE A 235 5.92 -0.29 -7.77
C PHE A 235 6.73 -0.31 -9.07
N GLU A 236 6.18 -0.92 -10.13
CA GLU A 236 6.81 -0.92 -11.46
C GLU A 236 7.07 0.51 -11.95
N SER A 237 6.17 1.43 -11.63
CA SER A 237 6.24 2.79 -12.14
C SER A 237 7.08 3.76 -11.30
N ILE A 238 7.23 3.51 -9.99
CA ILE A 238 7.84 4.44 -9.02
C ILE A 238 9.31 4.09 -8.72
N LEU A 239 9.70 2.83 -8.88
CA LEU A 239 11.07 2.37 -8.65
C LEU A 239 11.96 2.61 -9.87
N ALA A 240 13.20 3.03 -9.64
CA ALA A 240 14.21 3.07 -10.69
C ALA A 240 14.53 1.64 -11.16
N GLY A 241 14.35 1.38 -12.45
CA GLY A 241 14.50 0.03 -13.03
C GLY A 241 13.30 -0.90 -12.84
N GLY A 242 12.16 -0.38 -12.36
CA GLY A 242 10.93 -1.15 -12.15
C GLY A 242 11.02 -2.09 -10.95
N LYS A 243 9.98 -2.91 -10.73
CA LYS A 243 9.97 -3.85 -9.59
C LYS A 243 10.99 -4.98 -9.77
N ARG A 244 11.37 -5.28 -11.02
CA ARG A 244 12.35 -6.31 -11.39
C ARG A 244 13.76 -6.00 -10.89
N SER A 245 14.08 -4.74 -10.61
CA SER A 245 15.36 -4.35 -10.00
C SER A 245 15.43 -4.69 -8.50
N TRP A 246 14.35 -5.21 -7.92
CA TRP A 246 14.25 -5.53 -6.50
C TRP A 246 13.66 -6.94 -6.30
N PRO A 247 14.51 -7.97 -6.08
CA PRO A 247 14.10 -9.37 -6.01
C PRO A 247 12.95 -9.66 -5.04
N GLU A 248 12.97 -9.11 -3.84
CA GLU A 248 11.94 -9.31 -2.82
C GLU A 248 10.57 -8.79 -3.29
N CYS A 249 10.55 -7.61 -3.91
CA CYS A 249 9.35 -7.01 -4.48
C CYS A 249 8.82 -7.82 -5.67
N GLN A 250 9.72 -8.25 -6.56
CA GLN A 250 9.35 -9.11 -7.68
C GLN A 250 8.74 -10.43 -7.19
N HIS A 251 9.37 -11.10 -6.22
CA HIS A 251 8.88 -12.36 -5.68
C HIS A 251 7.55 -12.22 -4.94
N PHE A 252 7.31 -11.09 -4.27
CA PHE A 252 6.00 -10.79 -3.70
C PHE A 252 4.90 -10.74 -4.75
N PHE A 253 5.12 -10.03 -5.86
CA PHE A 253 4.10 -9.97 -6.92
C PHE A 253 4.01 -11.27 -7.74
N ASP A 254 5.10 -12.03 -7.88
CA ASP A 254 5.03 -13.38 -8.43
C ASP A 254 4.17 -14.31 -7.58
N PHE A 255 4.31 -14.23 -6.25
CA PHE A 255 3.48 -14.95 -5.29
C PHE A 255 2.01 -14.57 -5.46
N VAL A 256 1.68 -13.28 -5.50
CA VAL A 256 0.30 -12.80 -5.69
C VAL A 256 -0.29 -13.31 -7.01
N ASN A 257 0.47 -13.21 -8.10
CA ASN A 257 0.04 -13.65 -9.42
C ASN A 257 -0.16 -15.18 -9.47
N HIS A 258 0.68 -15.96 -8.80
CA HIS A 258 0.49 -17.40 -8.70
C HIS A 258 -0.73 -17.76 -7.85
N ALA A 259 -0.86 -17.16 -6.67
CA ALA A 259 -2.00 -17.37 -5.77
C ALA A 259 -3.35 -17.03 -6.42
N LYS A 260 -3.38 -16.04 -7.33
CA LYS A 260 -4.57 -15.71 -8.14
C LYS A 260 -5.05 -16.90 -8.98
N THR A 261 -4.13 -17.70 -9.52
CA THR A 261 -4.47 -18.87 -10.34
C THR A 261 -5.02 -20.03 -9.51
N LEU A 262 -4.83 -19.98 -8.19
CA LEU A 262 -5.35 -20.96 -7.26
C LEU A 262 -6.77 -20.58 -6.83
N ASN A 263 -7.63 -21.58 -6.66
CA ASN A 263 -9.00 -21.39 -6.16
C ASN A 263 -9.02 -21.23 -4.62
N LEU A 264 -8.17 -20.36 -4.10
CA LEU A 264 -8.13 -20.01 -2.68
C LEU A 264 -9.32 -19.11 -2.34
N GLY A 265 -9.95 -19.36 -1.19
CA GLY A 265 -10.93 -18.46 -0.59
C GLY A 265 -10.27 -17.13 -0.19
N CYS A 266 -11.06 -16.04 -0.17
CA CYS A 266 -10.54 -14.68 0.02
C CYS A 266 -9.74 -14.54 1.32
N ASP A 267 -10.27 -15.03 2.44
CA ASP A 267 -9.63 -14.95 3.76
C ASP A 267 -8.28 -15.68 3.80
N VAL A 268 -8.21 -16.87 3.18
CA VAL A 268 -6.97 -17.65 3.10
C VAL A 268 -5.94 -16.91 2.26
N PHE A 269 -6.38 -16.35 1.12
CA PHE A 269 -5.52 -15.57 0.24
C PHE A 269 -4.97 -14.32 0.95
N VAL A 270 -5.83 -13.51 1.56
CA VAL A 270 -5.45 -12.33 2.34
C VAL A 270 -4.47 -12.69 3.44
N LYS A 271 -4.76 -13.74 4.22
CA LYS A 271 -3.87 -14.20 5.29
C LYS A 271 -2.49 -14.51 4.74
N LYS A 272 -2.38 -15.24 3.63
CA LYS A 272 -1.08 -15.57 3.03
C LYS A 272 -0.36 -14.36 2.44
N VAL A 273 -1.08 -13.37 1.89
CA VAL A 273 -0.46 -12.11 1.42
C VAL A 273 0.10 -11.32 2.61
N LEU A 274 -0.66 -11.16 3.70
CA LEU A 274 -0.23 -10.42 4.89
C LEU A 274 0.93 -11.07 5.66
N HIS A 275 1.12 -12.38 5.51
CA HIS A 275 2.24 -13.12 6.10
C HIS A 275 3.43 -13.24 5.14
N HIS A 276 3.32 -12.70 3.91
CA HIS A 276 4.43 -12.74 2.98
C HIS A 276 5.64 -11.92 3.51
N PRO A 277 6.88 -12.43 3.43
CA PRO A 277 8.08 -11.81 4.01
C PRO A 277 8.27 -10.34 3.66
N PHE A 278 7.89 -9.95 2.43
CA PHE A 278 7.93 -8.57 1.95
C PHE A 278 7.13 -7.56 2.81
N LEU A 279 6.07 -8.01 3.50
CA LEU A 279 5.22 -7.20 4.37
C LEU A 279 5.46 -7.47 5.85
N LEU A 280 6.53 -8.17 6.21
CA LEU A 280 6.86 -8.52 7.59
C LEU A 280 7.98 -7.62 8.11
N ASN A 281 7.95 -7.34 9.41
CA ASN A 281 9.06 -6.67 10.08
C ASN A 281 10.24 -7.64 10.27
N ALA A 282 11.38 -7.10 10.73
CA ALA A 282 12.59 -7.89 10.89
C ALA A 282 12.39 -9.12 11.82
N ASP A 283 11.66 -8.99 12.94
CA ASP A 283 11.37 -10.10 13.90
C ASP A 283 10.63 -11.24 13.21
N GLN A 284 9.55 -10.89 12.53
CA GLN A 284 8.73 -11.86 11.83
C GLN A 284 9.49 -12.55 10.69
N ARG A 285 10.29 -11.80 9.91
CA ARG A 285 11.10 -12.36 8.81
C ARG A 285 12.11 -13.39 9.33
N MET A 286 12.86 -13.03 10.37
CA MET A 286 13.88 -13.91 10.93
C MET A 286 13.28 -15.15 11.63
N ARG A 287 12.07 -15.04 12.21
CA ARG A 287 11.31 -16.21 12.70
C ARG A 287 10.91 -17.17 11.58
N LEU A 288 10.69 -16.69 10.35
CA LEU A 288 10.38 -17.58 9.23
C LEU A 288 11.57 -18.49 8.85
N PHE A 289 12.82 -18.05 9.00
CA PHE A 289 13.97 -18.94 8.82
C PHE A 289 13.95 -20.10 9.82
N ASP A 290 13.59 -19.83 11.07
CA ASP A 290 13.43 -20.86 12.10
C ASP A 290 12.28 -21.80 11.80
N HIS A 291 11.14 -21.24 11.36
CA HIS A 291 9.98 -22.01 10.93
C HIS A 291 10.33 -22.99 9.80
N TYR A 292 10.94 -22.51 8.72
CA TYR A 292 11.25 -23.35 7.56
C TYR A 292 12.37 -24.36 7.84
N ASP A 293 13.37 -24.02 8.66
CA ASP A 293 14.35 -25.02 9.11
C ASP A 293 13.71 -26.09 10.00
N THR A 294 12.77 -25.71 10.87
CA THR A 294 11.99 -26.66 11.69
C THR A 294 11.17 -27.60 10.81
N MET A 295 10.46 -27.07 9.81
CA MET A 295 9.74 -27.88 8.82
C MET A 295 10.68 -28.82 8.06
N ARG A 296 11.87 -28.34 7.68
CA ARG A 296 12.89 -29.16 6.99
C ARG A 296 13.37 -30.34 7.84
N ASN A 297 13.41 -30.19 9.16
CA ASN A 297 13.86 -31.22 10.10
C ASN A 297 12.73 -32.11 10.62
N CYS A 298 11.46 -31.81 10.30
CA CYS A 298 10.31 -32.62 10.66
C CYS A 298 10.03 -33.69 9.58
N PRO A 299 9.89 -34.99 9.93
CA PRO A 299 9.70 -36.07 8.94
C PRO A 299 8.56 -35.85 7.95
N ILE A 300 7.47 -35.20 8.38
CA ILE A 300 6.25 -35.01 7.59
C ILE A 300 6.44 -33.89 6.55
N THR A 301 7.17 -32.83 6.91
CA THR A 301 7.32 -31.62 6.08
C THR A 301 8.70 -31.49 5.44
N ALA A 302 9.65 -32.37 5.77
CA ALA A 302 11.02 -32.34 5.26
C ALA A 302 11.09 -32.47 3.74
N GLN A 303 10.31 -33.38 3.15
CA GLN A 303 10.36 -33.65 1.72
C GLN A 303 9.88 -32.44 0.89
N PRO A 304 8.72 -31.81 1.17
CA PRO A 304 8.33 -30.56 0.52
C PRO A 304 9.40 -29.47 0.59
N VAL A 305 10.00 -29.24 1.77
CA VAL A 305 11.02 -28.21 1.94
C VAL A 305 12.28 -28.52 1.13
N ASN A 306 12.79 -29.75 1.19
CA ASN A 306 13.97 -30.14 0.42
C ASN A 306 13.72 -30.08 -1.10
N ASN A 307 12.51 -30.44 -1.55
CA ASN A 307 12.11 -30.31 -2.96
C ASN A 307 12.12 -28.84 -3.41
N ALA A 308 11.53 -27.94 -2.61
CA ALA A 308 11.52 -26.51 -2.90
C ALA A 308 12.94 -25.94 -3.00
N LEU A 309 13.82 -26.26 -2.03
CA LEU A 309 15.21 -25.80 -2.02
C LEU A 309 16.10 -26.40 -3.12
N ALA A 310 15.62 -27.44 -3.81
CA ALA A 310 16.31 -28.06 -4.95
C ALA A 310 15.90 -27.47 -6.31
N LEU A 311 14.89 -26.58 -6.35
CA LEU A 311 14.46 -25.91 -7.57
C LEU A 311 15.56 -24.99 -8.12
N SER A 312 15.62 -24.86 -9.45
CA SER A 312 16.59 -24.00 -10.13
C SER A 312 16.49 -22.52 -9.74
N ALA A 313 15.33 -22.08 -9.24
CA ALA A 313 15.16 -20.75 -8.67
C ALA A 313 16.14 -20.44 -7.52
N PHE A 314 16.69 -21.46 -6.85
CA PHE A 314 17.66 -21.32 -5.78
C PHE A 314 19.13 -21.43 -6.20
N ASP A 315 19.40 -21.63 -7.49
CA ASP A 315 20.77 -21.87 -7.98
C ASP A 315 21.73 -20.73 -7.67
N ASN A 316 21.24 -19.48 -7.65
CA ASN A 316 22.02 -18.29 -7.33
C ASN A 316 22.51 -18.24 -5.87
N PHE A 317 21.97 -19.08 -4.98
CA PHE A 317 22.38 -19.19 -3.58
C PHE A 317 23.34 -20.36 -3.33
N LYS A 318 23.68 -21.13 -4.36
CA LYS A 318 24.71 -22.18 -4.26
C LYS A 318 26.08 -21.54 -4.09
N SER A 319 26.97 -22.25 -3.39
CA SER A 319 28.32 -21.76 -3.07
C SER A 319 28.32 -20.45 -2.29
N TRP A 320 27.24 -20.13 -1.57
CA TRP A 320 27.14 -18.91 -0.75
C TRP A 320 28.28 -18.78 0.27
N ASN A 321 28.91 -19.90 0.63
CA ASN A 321 30.05 -19.98 1.54
C ASN A 321 31.41 -19.67 0.91
N SER A 322 31.50 -19.39 -0.40
CA SER A 322 32.75 -19.00 -1.07
C SER A 322 33.15 -17.57 -0.70
N THR A 323 33.97 -17.49 0.35
CA THR A 323 34.93 -16.45 0.78
C THR A 323 34.53 -14.96 0.75
N SER A 324 34.01 -14.32 -0.31
CA SER A 324 33.72 -12.87 -0.24
C SER A 324 32.48 -12.56 0.59
N THR A 325 31.35 -13.20 0.30
CA THR A 325 30.08 -13.00 1.01
C THR A 325 30.16 -13.48 2.47
N VAL A 326 30.75 -14.65 2.71
CA VAL A 326 30.93 -15.17 4.07
C VAL A 326 32.02 -14.47 4.85
N ASN A 327 33.10 -13.95 4.25
CA ASN A 327 34.04 -13.10 4.99
C ASN A 327 33.39 -11.76 5.35
N ASN A 328 32.64 -11.15 4.44
CA ASN A 328 31.92 -9.92 4.71
C ASN A 328 30.87 -10.13 5.78
N MET A 329 30.13 -11.23 5.74
CA MET A 329 29.10 -11.52 6.73
C MET A 329 29.67 -12.02 8.04
N ASN A 330 30.76 -12.81 8.08
CA ASN A 330 31.46 -13.13 9.31
C ASN A 330 32.08 -11.89 9.94
N SER A 331 32.61 -10.95 9.14
CA SER A 331 33.13 -9.66 9.60
C SER A 331 32.00 -8.78 10.13
N PHE A 332 30.90 -8.66 9.38
CA PHE A 332 29.67 -7.98 9.78
C PHE A 332 29.15 -8.55 11.09
N MET A 333 28.99 -9.88 11.18
CA MET A 333 28.55 -10.59 12.38
C MET A 333 29.56 -10.48 13.53
N SER A 334 30.87 -10.39 13.27
CA SER A 334 31.86 -10.12 14.33
C SER A 334 31.82 -8.67 14.83
N GLY A 335 31.36 -7.73 14.00
CA GLY A 335 31.13 -6.35 14.37
C GLY A 335 29.78 -6.11 15.06
N VAL A 336 28.75 -6.87 14.67
CA VAL A 336 27.39 -6.83 15.23
C VAL A 336 27.38 -7.59 16.57
N TYR A 337 27.91 -8.81 16.62
CA TYR A 337 28.06 -9.60 17.83
C TYR A 337 29.44 -9.33 18.42
N TYR A 338 29.52 -8.68 19.59
CA TYR A 338 30.78 -8.47 20.30
C TYR A 338 31.36 -9.84 20.70
N HIS A 339 32.16 -10.44 19.82
CA HIS A 339 32.95 -11.61 20.13
C HIS A 339 34.09 -11.15 21.04
N ALA A 340 33.79 -10.92 22.31
CA ALA A 340 34.81 -10.93 23.35
C ALA A 340 35.54 -12.27 23.19
N ALA A 341 36.82 -12.17 22.83
CA ALA A 341 37.67 -13.28 22.47
C ALA A 341 37.63 -14.36 23.57
N SER A 342 36.76 -15.36 23.42
CA SER A 342 36.77 -16.53 24.29
C SER A 342 37.89 -17.46 23.82
N THR A 343 39.07 -17.22 24.40
CA THR A 343 40.12 -18.20 24.72
C THR A 343 39.99 -19.56 24.03
N LYS A 344 40.70 -19.72 22.91
CA LYS A 344 41.36 -20.95 22.38
C LYS A 344 40.58 -22.28 22.26
N LYS A 345 39.30 -22.41 22.67
CA LYS A 345 38.59 -23.71 22.70
C LYS A 345 37.34 -23.83 21.83
N GLN A 346 36.94 -22.80 21.09
CA GLN A 346 35.74 -22.80 20.23
C GLN A 346 36.03 -22.63 18.72
N LYS A 347 37.18 -23.09 18.22
CA LYS A 347 37.46 -23.18 16.77
C LYS A 347 36.81 -24.40 16.09
N LYS A 348 35.59 -24.80 16.46
CA LYS A 348 34.75 -25.55 15.51
C LYS A 348 34.03 -24.52 14.66
N LYS A 349 34.69 -24.04 13.58
CA LYS A 349 33.97 -23.38 12.49
C LYS A 349 32.87 -24.37 12.08
N ALA A 350 31.61 -23.99 12.25
CA ALA A 350 30.51 -24.76 11.67
C ALA A 350 30.76 -24.75 10.15
N ASN A 351 31.25 -25.85 9.60
CA ASN A 351 31.50 -25.97 8.18
C ASN A 351 30.14 -26.13 7.50
N TYR A 352 29.58 -25.01 7.06
CA TYR A 352 28.44 -25.02 6.16
C TYR A 352 28.91 -25.50 4.79
N SER A 353 28.16 -26.43 4.19
CA SER A 353 28.52 -27.08 2.92
C SER A 353 28.42 -26.15 1.70
N GLY A 354 27.81 -24.98 1.83
CA GLY A 354 27.62 -24.05 0.72
C GLY A 354 26.42 -24.35 -0.16
N ASN A 355 25.67 -25.43 0.14
CA ASN A 355 24.40 -25.69 -0.52
C ASN A 355 23.27 -24.85 0.09
N VAL A 356 22.15 -24.75 -0.63
CA VAL A 356 20.98 -23.94 -0.26
C VAL A 356 20.38 -24.33 1.10
N SER A 357 20.30 -25.63 1.39
CA SER A 357 19.86 -26.12 2.71
C SER A 357 20.76 -25.63 3.84
N SER A 358 22.07 -25.57 3.61
CA SER A 358 23.02 -25.06 4.60
C SER A 358 22.90 -23.55 4.78
N LEU A 359 22.44 -22.80 3.76
CA LEU A 359 22.12 -21.37 3.88
C LEU A 359 20.91 -21.15 4.79
N LEU A 360 19.82 -21.89 4.60
CA LEU A 360 18.64 -21.83 5.47
C LEU A 360 19.03 -22.08 6.94
N ARG A 361 19.82 -23.13 7.18
CA ARG A 361 20.35 -23.44 8.52
C ARG A 361 21.25 -22.32 9.07
N TYR A 362 22.07 -21.71 8.22
CA TYR A 362 22.91 -20.58 8.62
C TYR A 362 22.05 -19.41 9.08
N LEU A 363 21.07 -18.98 8.28
CA LEU A 363 20.17 -17.86 8.58
C LEU A 363 19.33 -18.11 9.85
N ARG A 364 18.84 -19.35 10.04
CA ARG A 364 18.20 -19.76 11.30
C ARG A 364 19.14 -19.66 12.50
N ASN A 365 20.41 -20.06 12.36
CA ASN A 365 21.37 -19.96 13.44
C ASN A 365 21.70 -18.50 13.80
N LEU A 366 21.62 -17.56 12.85
CA LEU A 366 21.72 -16.13 13.16
C LEU A 366 20.59 -15.70 14.10
N ASN A 367 19.35 -16.13 13.82
CA ASN A 367 18.20 -15.87 14.69
C ASN A 367 18.43 -16.44 16.11
N HIS A 368 18.79 -17.72 16.22
CA HIS A 368 19.03 -18.35 17.52
C HIS A 368 20.17 -17.69 18.30
N HIS A 369 21.24 -17.29 17.62
CA HIS A 369 22.37 -16.64 18.25
C HIS A 369 21.98 -15.27 18.82
N TYR A 370 21.20 -14.47 18.09
CA TYR A 370 20.65 -13.23 18.61
C TYR A 370 19.76 -13.45 19.83
N GLN A 371 18.78 -14.35 19.76
CA GLN A 371 17.87 -14.62 20.87
C GLN A 371 18.62 -15.05 22.14
N LYS A 372 19.71 -15.81 21.98
CA LYS A 372 20.53 -16.29 23.10
C LYS A 372 21.43 -15.20 23.70
N HIS A 373 21.94 -14.28 22.89
CA HIS A 373 22.97 -13.32 23.30
C HIS A 373 22.46 -11.87 23.42
N GLY A 374 21.21 -11.57 23.06
CA GLY A 374 20.54 -10.29 23.28
C GLY A 374 21.22 -9.06 22.64
N LEU A 375 20.87 -7.87 23.13
CA LEU A 375 21.30 -6.55 22.62
C LEU A 375 22.82 -6.27 22.69
N THR A 376 23.60 -7.09 23.40
CA THR A 376 25.08 -7.04 23.32
C THR A 376 25.62 -7.42 21.93
N ALA A 377 24.72 -7.78 21.02
CA ALA A 377 24.96 -8.16 19.64
C ALA A 377 24.34 -7.23 18.57
N GLY A 378 24.02 -5.97 18.89
CA GLY A 378 23.41 -5.04 17.94
C GLY A 378 21.88 -5.14 17.85
N SER A 379 21.25 -4.38 16.94
CA SER A 379 19.80 -4.41 16.78
C SER A 379 19.36 -5.59 15.91
N TRP A 380 18.12 -6.05 16.12
CA TRP A 380 17.58 -7.14 15.33
C TRP A 380 17.44 -6.76 13.85
N GLU A 381 17.14 -5.50 13.63
CA GLU A 381 17.08 -4.86 12.33
C GLU A 381 18.43 -4.89 11.61
N ASP A 382 19.57 -4.92 12.31
CA ASP A 382 20.89 -5.03 11.69
C ASP A 382 21.19 -6.48 11.24
N VAL A 383 20.80 -7.48 12.03
CA VAL A 383 21.01 -8.89 11.68
C VAL A 383 20.19 -9.26 10.44
N GLU A 384 18.91 -8.90 10.45
CA GLU A 384 18.03 -9.11 9.30
C GLU A 384 18.49 -8.31 8.08
N ARG A 385 19.01 -7.10 8.28
CA ARG A 385 19.63 -6.30 7.21
C ARG A 385 20.78 -7.03 6.55
N GLY A 386 21.72 -7.58 7.32
CA GLY A 386 22.83 -8.34 6.77
C GLY A 386 22.36 -9.56 5.96
N ALA A 387 21.33 -10.26 6.44
CA ALA A 387 20.73 -11.38 5.71
C ALA A 387 20.10 -10.94 4.38
N THR A 388 19.28 -9.91 4.39
CA THR A 388 18.59 -9.39 3.18
C THR A 388 19.58 -8.80 2.18
N THR A 389 20.61 -8.06 2.62
CA THR A 389 21.61 -7.49 1.71
C THR A 389 22.45 -8.56 0.99
N HIS A 390 22.78 -9.67 1.67
CA HIS A 390 23.64 -10.71 1.09
C HIS A 390 22.87 -11.83 0.39
N PHE A 391 21.61 -12.06 0.77
CA PHE A 391 20.78 -13.15 0.28
C PHE A 391 19.38 -12.66 -0.11
N GLY A 392 19.32 -11.50 -0.76
CA GLY A 392 18.08 -10.85 -1.14
C GLY A 392 17.15 -11.76 -1.95
N GLY A 393 15.86 -11.75 -1.61
CA GLY A 393 14.83 -12.58 -2.23
C GLY A 393 14.80 -14.05 -1.79
N PHE A 394 15.78 -14.54 -1.01
CA PHE A 394 15.83 -15.95 -0.59
C PHE A 394 14.60 -16.36 0.22
N LEU A 395 14.19 -15.53 1.19
CA LEU A 395 13.06 -15.85 2.07
C LEU A 395 11.72 -15.79 1.32
N GLU A 396 11.56 -14.82 0.43
CA GLU A 396 10.39 -14.66 -0.44
C GLU A 396 10.23 -15.84 -1.40
N LEU A 397 11.34 -16.35 -1.95
CA LEU A 397 11.33 -17.56 -2.78
C LEU A 397 10.90 -18.80 -2.00
N ILE A 398 11.43 -18.99 -0.78
CA ILE A 398 11.01 -20.11 0.08
C ILE A 398 9.51 -20.01 0.35
N TYR A 399 9.04 -18.84 0.78
CA TYR A 399 7.63 -18.61 1.10
C TYR A 399 6.75 -18.93 -0.11
N ARG A 400 7.12 -18.46 -1.30
CA ARG A 400 6.38 -18.71 -2.54
C ARG A 400 6.22 -20.20 -2.86
N HIS A 401 7.23 -21.01 -2.60
CA HIS A 401 7.20 -22.44 -2.94
C HIS A 401 6.60 -23.35 -1.87
N LEU A 402 6.43 -22.84 -0.64
CA LEU A 402 5.91 -23.63 0.48
C LEU A 402 4.51 -23.21 0.92
N GLU A 403 4.11 -21.98 0.63
CA GLU A 403 2.84 -21.41 1.12
C GLU A 403 1.75 -21.34 0.04
N LEU A 404 2.02 -21.75 -1.20
CA LEU A 404 1.02 -21.91 -2.27
C LEU A 404 1.08 -23.34 -2.76
#